data_AF-A0A453JBU0-F1
#
_entry.id   AF-A0A453JBU0-F1
#
_cell.length_a   1.000
_cell.length_b   1.000
_cell.length_c   1.000
_cell.angle_alpha   90.00
_cell.angle_beta   90.00
_cell.angle_gamma   90.00
#
_symmetry.space_group_name_H-M   'P 1'
#
loop_
_entity.id
_entity.type
_entity.pdbx_description
1 polymer ?
#
loop_
_entity_poly.entity_id
_entity_poly.type
_entity_poly.pdbx_seq_one_letter_code
_entity_poly.pdbx_strand_id
1 'polypeptide(L)'
;PQCGEGFEAMPINLHAPFCQEVHGYYESKFAKIGASIQDRMLYAELTSHLEELRKLQDAELRALLDSHFAEMESVATVHVALANARLMSMKEQMKKMAEEGEATTEDLVEFMELNCHQLFPTLPSVPPCPF
;
A
#
# COMPACT_ATOMS: atom_id res chain seq x y z
N PRO A 1 7.04 -34.35 92.80
CA PRO A 1 5.85 -34.17 91.93
C PRO A 1 6.30 -33.92 90.49
N GLN A 2 6.15 -34.94 89.66
CA GLN A 2 6.32 -34.89 88.21
C GLN A 2 5.37 -33.84 87.63
N CYS A 3 5.90 -32.85 86.92
CA CYS A 3 5.11 -32.01 86.02
C CYS A 3 5.73 -32.13 84.64
N GLY A 4 5.64 -33.33 84.08
CA GLY A 4 6.23 -33.74 82.82
C GLY A 4 5.44 -34.87 82.16
N GLU A 5 4.16 -35.00 82.51
CA GLU A 5 3.23 -35.99 81.94
C GLU A 5 1.96 -35.21 81.58
N GLY A 6 1.72 -34.98 80.29
CA GLY A 6 0.47 -34.33 79.87
C GLY A 6 0.41 -33.66 78.50
N PHE A 7 1.51 -33.56 77.76
CA PHE A 7 1.45 -33.08 76.37
C PHE A 7 2.09 -34.07 75.40
N GLU A 8 1.47 -35.24 75.31
CA GLU A 8 1.60 -36.16 74.17
C GLU A 8 0.52 -35.84 73.12
N ALA A 9 0.17 -34.56 72.98
CA ALA A 9 -0.67 -34.07 71.90
C ALA A 9 0.25 -33.47 70.85
N MET A 10 0.43 -34.22 69.75
CA MET A 10 0.92 -33.73 68.47
C MET A 10 0.40 -32.30 68.27
N PRO A 11 1.27 -31.28 68.09
CA PRO A 11 0.79 -29.93 67.84
C PRO A 11 -0.04 -30.03 66.56
N ILE A 12 -1.37 -29.95 66.70
CA ILE A 12 -2.26 -29.88 65.56
C ILE A 12 -1.75 -28.68 64.79
N ASN A 13 -1.20 -28.95 63.62
CA ASN A 13 -0.61 -27.94 62.76
C ASN A 13 -1.77 -27.16 62.14
N LEU A 14 -2.51 -26.39 62.96
CA LEU A 14 -3.64 -25.57 62.57
C LEU A 14 -3.23 -24.55 61.48
N HIS A 15 -1.93 -24.26 61.36
CA HIS A 15 -1.37 -23.40 60.34
C HIS A 15 -1.06 -24.09 59.01
N ALA A 16 -0.78 -25.40 58.97
CA ALA A 16 -0.41 -26.07 57.71
C ALA A 16 -1.51 -26.08 56.63
N PRO A 17 -2.80 -26.39 56.94
CA PRO A 17 -3.87 -26.33 55.96
C PRO A 17 -4.09 -24.90 55.45
N PHE A 18 -4.04 -23.91 56.34
CA PHE A 18 -4.20 -22.51 55.99
C PHE A 18 -3.05 -22.00 55.11
N CYS A 19 -1.81 -22.41 55.40
CA CYS A 19 -0.65 -22.12 54.56
C CYS A 19 -0.75 -22.76 53.17
N GLN A 20 -1.26 -24.00 53.07
CA GLN A 20 -1.47 -24.67 51.79
C GLN A 20 -2.58 -24.00 50.96
N GLU A 21 -3.68 -23.60 51.59
CA GLU A 21 -4.78 -22.90 50.94
C GLU A 21 -4.34 -21.53 50.40
N VAL A 22 -3.61 -20.76 51.22
CA VAL A 22 -3.04 -19.47 50.82
C VAL A 22 -2.04 -19.65 49.68
N HIS A 23 -1.19 -20.68 49.74
CA HIS A 23 -0.23 -20.98 48.68
C HIS A 23 -0.93 -21.32 47.36
N GLY A 24 -1.91 -22.25 47.37
CA GLY A 24 -2.68 -22.62 46.19
C GLY A 24 -3.49 -21.46 45.60
N TYR A 25 -4.01 -20.56 46.45
CA TYR A 25 -4.65 -19.33 46.00
C TYR A 25 -3.70 -18.46 45.18
N TYR A 26 -2.48 -18.20 45.68
CA TYR A 26 -1.51 -17.37 44.97
C TYR A 26 -0.95 -18.05 43.72
N GLU A 27 -0.67 -19.36 43.75
CA GLU A 27 -0.26 -20.10 42.55
C GLU A 27 -1.31 -20.02 41.44
N SER A 28 -2.59 -20.19 41.77
CA SER A 28 -3.69 -20.03 40.80
C SER A 28 -3.75 -18.62 40.22
N LYS A 29 -3.51 -17.59 41.04
CA LYS A 29 -3.46 -16.19 40.57
C LYS A 29 -2.28 -15.93 39.66
N PHE A 30 -1.08 -16.42 40.01
CA PHE A 30 0.10 -16.27 39.17
C PHE A 30 -0.03 -17.02 37.85
N ALA A 31 -0.62 -18.23 37.84
CA ALA A 31 -0.89 -18.95 36.61
C ALA A 31 -1.84 -18.17 35.68
N LYS A 32 -2.91 -17.56 36.22
CA LYS A 32 -3.83 -16.70 35.46
C LYS A 32 -3.14 -15.45 34.90
N ILE A 33 -2.28 -14.83 35.70
CA ILE A 33 -1.48 -13.67 35.26
C ILE A 33 -0.53 -14.09 34.13
N GLY A 34 0.16 -15.23 34.27
CA GLY A 34 1.05 -15.78 33.25
C GLY A 34 0.34 -16.04 31.93
N ALA A 35 -0.83 -16.69 31.97
CA ALA A 35 -1.66 -16.89 30.78
C ALA A 35 -2.09 -15.55 30.16
N SER A 36 -2.52 -14.58 30.97
CA SER A 36 -2.91 -13.26 30.45
C SER A 36 -1.74 -12.49 29.82
N ILE A 37 -0.51 -12.65 30.32
CA ILE A 37 0.68 -12.06 29.71
C ILE A 37 0.96 -12.72 28.36
N GLN A 38 0.88 -14.05 28.29
CA GLN A 38 1.05 -14.78 27.03
C GLN A 38 0.03 -14.36 25.97
N ASP A 39 -1.25 -14.24 26.35
CA ASP A 39 -2.31 -13.78 25.45
C ASP A 39 -2.03 -12.37 24.91
N ARG A 40 -1.55 -11.47 25.77
CA ARG A 40 -1.17 -10.10 25.35
C ARG A 40 0.02 -10.10 24.40
N MET A 41 1.02 -10.96 24.64
CA MET A 41 2.16 -11.08 23.74
C MET A 41 1.74 -11.60 22.37
N LEU A 42 0.90 -12.63 22.33
CA LEU A 42 0.34 -13.16 21.08
C LEU A 42 -0.45 -12.09 20.32
N TYR A 43 -1.28 -11.33 21.03
CA TYR A 43 -2.06 -10.25 20.42
C TYR A 43 -1.18 -9.13 19.85
N ALA A 44 -0.11 -8.77 20.57
CA ALA A 44 0.84 -7.77 20.10
C ALA A 44 1.59 -8.24 18.84
N GLU A 45 2.02 -9.50 18.81
CA GLU A 45 2.67 -10.11 17.65
C GLU A 45 1.73 -10.15 16.43
N LEU A 46 0.48 -10.60 16.63
CA LEU A 46 -0.54 -10.61 15.57
C LEU A 46 -0.79 -9.21 15.03
N THR A 47 -0.93 -8.21 15.91
CA THR A 47 -1.13 -6.81 15.50
C THR A 47 0.06 -6.30 14.69
N SER A 48 1.28 -6.62 15.10
CA SER A 48 2.49 -6.27 14.35
C SER A 48 2.50 -6.89 12.96
N HIS A 49 2.16 -8.18 12.83
CA HIS A 49 2.11 -8.85 11.54
C HIS A 49 1.03 -8.27 10.62
N LEU A 50 -0.15 -7.94 11.16
CA LEU A 50 -1.22 -7.29 10.39
C LEU A 50 -0.80 -5.91 9.87
N GLU A 51 -0.10 -5.13 10.68
CA GLU A 51 0.41 -3.82 10.26
C GLU A 51 1.47 -3.95 9.15
N GLU A 52 2.38 -4.92 9.23
CA GLU A 52 3.35 -5.19 8.16
C GLU A 52 2.67 -5.67 6.86
N LEU A 53 1.67 -6.54 6.96
CA LEU A 53 0.88 -6.95 5.79
C LEU A 53 0.16 -5.77 5.14
N ARG A 54 -0.41 -4.86 5.94
CA ARG A 54 -1.05 -3.64 5.42
C ARG A 54 -0.04 -2.76 4.67
N LYS A 55 1.14 -2.53 5.26
CA LYS A 55 2.21 -1.75 4.61
C LYS A 55 2.65 -2.37 3.30
N LEU A 56 2.78 -3.69 3.25
CA LEU A 56 3.14 -4.41 2.02
C LEU A 56 2.07 -4.22 0.94
N GLN A 57 0.80 -4.41 1.30
CA GLN A 57 -0.32 -4.21 0.38
C GLN A 57 -0.38 -2.77 -0.15
N ASP A 58 -0.19 -1.77 0.72
CA ASP A 58 -0.16 -0.36 0.33
C ASP A 58 1.02 -0.06 -0.60
N ALA A 59 2.18 -0.66 -0.35
CA ALA A 59 3.37 -0.51 -1.19
C ALA A 59 3.18 -1.14 -2.58
N GLU A 60 2.60 -2.34 -2.65
CA GLU A 60 2.28 -3.01 -3.92
C GLU A 60 1.27 -2.20 -4.75
N LEU A 61 0.20 -1.72 -4.10
CA LEU A 61 -0.80 -0.88 -4.75
C LEU A 61 -0.17 0.41 -5.30
N ARG A 62 0.69 1.06 -4.52
CA ARG A 62 1.40 2.26 -4.94
C ARG A 62 2.32 1.98 -6.12
N ALA A 63 3.11 0.92 -6.07
CA ALA A 63 4.02 0.54 -7.16
C ALA A 63 3.26 0.26 -8.47
N LEU A 64 2.10 -0.41 -8.38
CA LEU A 64 1.24 -0.68 -9.53
C LEU A 64 0.69 0.61 -10.15
N LEU A 65 0.22 1.53 -9.32
CA LEU A 65 -0.25 2.85 -9.76
C LEU A 65 0.88 3.67 -10.39
N ASP A 66 2.05 3.74 -9.74
CA ASP A 66 3.21 4.47 -10.25
C ASP A 66 3.65 3.95 -11.63
N SER A 67 3.69 2.62 -11.78
CA SER A 67 3.99 1.98 -13.07
C SER A 67 2.96 2.33 -14.15
N HIS A 68 1.67 2.31 -13.80
CA HIS A 68 0.60 2.62 -14.75
C HIS A 68 0.62 4.10 -15.17
N PHE A 69 0.86 5.02 -14.23
CA PHE A 69 1.02 6.43 -14.55
C PHE A 69 2.25 6.71 -15.42
N ALA A 70 3.38 6.06 -15.14
CA ALA A 70 4.58 6.19 -15.96
C ALA A 70 4.36 5.69 -17.41
N GLU A 71 3.60 4.61 -17.59
CA GLU A 71 3.25 4.11 -18.92
C GLU A 71 2.33 5.09 -19.67
N MET A 72 1.30 5.61 -19.00
CA MET A 72 0.42 6.64 -19.59
C MET A 72 1.19 7.92 -19.95
N GLU A 73 2.10 8.38 -19.10
CA GLU A 73 2.95 9.55 -19.36
C GLU A 73 3.88 9.32 -20.56
N SER A 74 4.47 8.13 -20.66
CA SER A 74 5.29 7.72 -21.82
C SER A 74 4.47 7.77 -23.11
N VAL A 75 3.27 7.17 -23.11
CA VAL A 75 2.36 7.22 -24.26
C VAL A 75 2.03 8.66 -24.61
N ALA A 76 1.60 9.48 -23.65
CA ALA A 76 1.26 10.88 -23.88
C ALA A 76 2.44 11.68 -24.47
N THR A 77 3.65 11.44 -23.98
CA THR A 77 4.88 12.09 -24.47
C THR A 77 5.14 11.77 -25.94
N VAL A 78 5.01 10.49 -26.34
CA VAL A 78 5.15 10.07 -27.73
C VAL A 78 4.09 10.74 -28.62
N HIS A 79 2.86 10.90 -28.13
CA HIS A 79 1.78 11.57 -28.88
C HIS A 79 2.08 13.04 -29.12
N VAL A 80 2.46 13.74 -28.06
CA VAL A 80 2.81 15.17 -28.15
C VAL A 80 3.99 15.36 -29.10
N ALA A 81 5.01 14.51 -29.02
CA ALA A 81 6.15 14.57 -29.94
C ALA A 81 5.73 14.34 -31.40
N LEU A 82 4.88 13.35 -31.67
CA LEU A 82 4.39 13.06 -33.02
C LEU A 82 3.50 14.18 -33.57
N ALA A 83 2.57 14.69 -32.78
CA ALA A 83 1.70 15.80 -33.15
C ALA A 83 2.53 17.06 -33.45
N ASN A 84 3.54 17.37 -32.63
CA ASN A 84 4.45 18.48 -32.84
C ASN A 84 5.28 18.32 -34.12
N ALA A 85 5.79 17.12 -34.40
CA ALA A 85 6.54 16.85 -35.63
C ALA A 85 5.67 17.06 -36.88
N ARG A 86 4.41 16.60 -36.85
CA ARG A 86 3.45 16.79 -37.93
C ARG A 86 3.07 18.26 -38.12
N LEU A 87 2.81 18.98 -37.02
CA LEU A 87 2.54 20.41 -37.05
C LEU A 87 3.69 21.20 -37.67
N MET A 88 4.93 20.88 -37.30
CA MET A 88 6.12 21.52 -37.88
C MET A 88 6.28 21.20 -39.37
N SER A 89 5.97 19.98 -39.80
CA SER A 89 5.97 19.61 -41.21
C SER A 89 4.91 20.38 -42.00
N MET A 90 3.68 20.47 -41.49
CA MET A 90 2.60 21.25 -42.11
C MET A 90 2.98 22.73 -42.22
N LYS A 91 3.54 23.30 -41.15
CA LYS A 91 4.03 24.68 -41.15
C LYS A 91 5.06 24.93 -42.25
N GLU A 92 6.02 24.02 -42.43
CA GLU A 92 7.06 24.15 -43.44
C GLU A 92 6.50 24.01 -44.87
N GLN A 93 5.53 23.10 -45.08
CA GLN A 93 4.85 22.97 -46.37
C GLN A 93 4.04 24.23 -46.70
N MET A 94 3.29 24.78 -45.73
CA MET A 94 2.57 26.03 -45.91
C MET A 94 3.48 27.21 -46.23
N LYS A 95 4.65 27.27 -45.58
CA LYS A 95 5.65 28.29 -45.86
C LYS A 95 6.15 28.21 -47.30
N LYS A 96 6.46 27.00 -47.81
CA LYS A 96 6.89 26.82 -49.21
C LYS A 96 5.80 27.24 -50.20
N MET A 97 4.55 26.85 -49.96
CA MET A 97 3.42 27.26 -50.79
C MET A 97 3.29 28.79 -50.86
N ALA A 98 3.48 29.48 -49.73
CA ALA A 98 3.45 30.94 -49.68
C ALA A 98 4.67 31.60 -50.37
N GLU A 99 5.85 30.99 -50.30
CA GLU A 99 7.09 31.51 -50.91
C GLU A 99 7.15 31.30 -52.44
N GLU A 100 6.52 30.25 -52.96
CA GLU A 100 6.47 29.93 -54.40
C GLU A 100 5.51 30.83 -55.19
N GLY A 101 4.75 31.71 -54.52
CA GLY A 101 4.01 32.81 -55.16
C GLY A 101 2.74 32.42 -55.92
N GLU A 102 2.40 31.12 -55.98
CA GLU A 102 1.20 30.61 -56.65
C GLU A 102 0.07 30.22 -55.68
N ALA A 103 0.33 30.09 -54.38
CA ALA A 103 -0.70 29.68 -53.42
C ALA A 103 -1.58 30.85 -52.96
N THR A 104 -2.88 30.72 -53.16
CA THR A 104 -3.91 31.60 -52.61
C THR A 104 -4.21 31.26 -51.15
N THR A 105 -4.99 32.13 -50.48
CA THR A 105 -5.52 31.84 -49.14
C THR A 105 -6.39 30.60 -49.12
N GLU A 106 -7.19 30.38 -50.16
CA GLU A 106 -8.01 29.17 -50.33
C GLU A 106 -7.15 27.89 -50.38
N ASP A 107 -6.03 27.90 -51.11
CA ASP A 107 -5.13 26.74 -51.21
C ASP A 107 -4.53 26.37 -49.84
N LEU A 108 -4.19 27.38 -49.02
CA LEU A 108 -3.70 27.17 -47.66
C LEU A 108 -4.77 26.58 -46.73
N VAL A 109 -6.02 27.03 -46.87
CA VAL A 109 -7.15 26.52 -46.07
C VAL A 109 -7.46 25.07 -46.46
N GLU A 110 -7.56 24.78 -47.75
CA GLU A 110 -7.80 23.42 -48.25
C GLU A 110 -6.68 22.46 -47.79
N PHE A 111 -5.42 22.89 -47.86
CA PHE A 111 -4.30 22.13 -47.32
C PHE A 111 -4.45 21.82 -45.83
N MET A 112 -4.86 22.81 -45.02
CA MET A 112 -5.09 22.60 -43.58
C MET A 112 -6.23 21.62 -43.33
N GLU A 113 -7.36 21.76 -44.03
CA GLU A 113 -8.52 20.88 -43.89
C GLU A 113 -8.17 19.43 -44.25
N LEU A 114 -7.45 19.23 -45.35
CA LEU A 114 -7.00 17.91 -45.79
C LEU A 114 -6.02 17.25 -44.82
N ASN A 115 -5.24 18.02 -44.07
CA ASN A 115 -4.17 17.47 -43.22
C ASN A 115 -4.44 17.56 -41.71
N CYS A 116 -5.50 18.26 -41.27
CA CYS A 116 -5.78 18.48 -39.84
C CYS A 116 -5.94 17.17 -39.04
N HIS A 117 -6.50 16.13 -39.66
CA HIS A 117 -6.66 14.81 -39.05
C HIS A 117 -5.33 14.17 -38.65
N GLN A 118 -4.22 14.57 -39.29
CA GLN A 118 -2.89 14.06 -38.95
C GLN A 118 -2.37 14.67 -37.63
N LEU A 119 -2.84 15.83 -37.20
CA LEU A 119 -2.44 16.42 -35.91
C LEU A 119 -2.98 15.65 -34.70
N PHE A 120 -4.01 14.85 -34.92
CA PHE A 120 -4.66 14.03 -33.90
C PHE A 120 -4.45 12.54 -34.25
N PRO A 121 -3.21 12.02 -34.10
CA PRO A 121 -2.99 10.59 -34.26
C PRO A 121 -3.94 9.81 -33.35
N THR A 122 -4.51 8.73 -33.89
CA THR A 122 -5.26 7.77 -33.09
C THR A 122 -4.40 7.33 -31.92
N LEU A 123 -4.88 7.56 -30.71
CA LEU A 123 -4.20 7.10 -29.50
C LEU A 123 -4.02 5.56 -29.61
N PRO A 124 -2.83 5.00 -29.34
CA PRO A 124 -2.72 3.60 -29.01
C PRO A 124 -3.64 3.37 -27.82
N SER A 125 -4.14 2.15 -27.71
CA SER A 125 -4.92 1.75 -26.55
C SER A 125 -4.20 2.19 -25.29
N VAL A 126 -4.85 3.03 -24.49
CA VAL A 126 -4.40 3.30 -23.13
C VAL A 126 -4.18 1.94 -22.47
N PRO A 127 -3.08 1.73 -21.74
CA PRO A 127 -2.90 0.49 -21.00
C PRO A 127 -4.16 0.22 -20.19
N PRO A 128 -4.66 -1.02 -20.17
CA PRO A 128 -5.87 -1.35 -19.42
C PRO A 128 -5.67 -0.98 -17.95
N CYS A 129 -6.74 -0.45 -17.34
CA CYS A 129 -6.74 -0.19 -15.91
C CYS A 129 -6.38 -1.49 -15.18
N PRO A 130 -5.39 -1.48 -14.27
CA PRO A 130 -5.01 -2.68 -13.54
C PRO A 130 -6.02 -3.07 -12.44
N PHE A 131 -7.16 -2.38 -12.36
CA PHE A 131 -8.28 -2.60 -11.43
C PHE A 131 -9.58 -2.87 -12.16
#